data_AF-A0A4S2A8Z2-F1
#
_entry.id   AF-A0A4S2A8Z2-F1
#
_cell.length_a   1.000
_cell.length_b   1.000
_cell.length_c   1.000
_cell.angle_alpha   90.00
_cell.angle_beta   90.00
_cell.angle_gamma   90.00
#
_symmetry.space_group_name_H-M   'P 1'
#
loop_
_entity.id
_entity.type
_entity.pdbx_description
1 polymer ?
#
loop_
_entity_poly.entity_id
_entity_poly.type
_entity_poly.pdbx_seq_one_letter_code
_entity_poly.pdbx_strand_id
1 'polypeptide(L)'
;MKDDALPQIHLVRDTDLGVFAYELHILAGDFLRESEFNLHTLATNTGPDSIAVMGKKHMWLSDALLAYCPSAELYRMAAMTEYPAARAFLFHTERREDGRPYGDVLMMDLDTLRQDIERNTLYPYGVSMEYRDGTKAEAAIEKWESMELCEKDALKTWRYLYAPEQVTEWQYRYSNRFSQWKEQAFSYMPQDLEERLNVEYMEEAQNPDTDMYRIPLGTAKQMLLDGGPVYRLFPGGPEKLLPIAAVTGLWYENYREFAVTPEDLGALDRLVRRETDRIMGIRPQHDKLQERRPSPER
;
A
#
# COMPACT_ATOMS: atom_id res chain seq x y z
N MET A 1 -28.28 -8.25 -22.78
CA MET A 1 -27.62 -7.91 -21.51
C MET A 1 -26.36 -8.76 -21.47
N LYS A 2 -25.17 -8.15 -21.47
CA LYS A 2 -23.97 -8.90 -21.12
C LYS A 2 -24.09 -9.15 -19.62
N ASP A 3 -24.03 -10.42 -19.21
CA ASP A 3 -23.74 -10.75 -17.81
C ASP A 3 -22.32 -10.22 -17.55
N ASP A 4 -22.23 -9.01 -17.02
CA ASP A 4 -20.97 -8.56 -16.43
C ASP A 4 -20.77 -9.45 -15.20
N ALA A 5 -19.75 -10.30 -15.24
CA ALA A 5 -19.39 -11.15 -14.12
C ALA A 5 -19.26 -10.29 -12.87
N LEU A 6 -19.85 -10.75 -11.75
CA LEU A 6 -19.73 -10.05 -10.48
C LEU A 6 -18.24 -9.83 -10.16
N PRO A 7 -17.87 -8.64 -9.65
CA PRO A 7 -16.48 -8.34 -9.36
C PRO A 7 -15.94 -9.35 -8.35
N GLN A 8 -14.75 -9.89 -8.61
CA GLN A 8 -14.10 -10.81 -7.68
C GLN A 8 -13.43 -10.00 -6.57
N ILE A 9 -14.14 -9.85 -5.44
CA ILE A 9 -13.68 -9.10 -4.28
C ILE A 9 -13.21 -10.07 -3.20
N HIS A 10 -12.01 -9.86 -2.68
CA HIS A 10 -11.43 -10.65 -1.60
C HIS A 10 -11.38 -9.81 -0.32
N LEU A 11 -11.66 -10.42 0.83
CA LEU A 11 -11.70 -9.78 2.13
C LEU A 11 -10.73 -10.46 3.08
N VAL A 12 -9.81 -9.69 3.64
CA VAL A 12 -9.03 -10.04 4.83
C VAL A 12 -9.61 -9.27 6.00
N ARG A 13 -9.95 -10.00 7.08
CA ARG A 13 -10.53 -9.40 8.28
C ARG A 13 -9.51 -9.24 9.38
N ASP A 14 -9.67 -8.18 10.16
CA ASP A 14 -8.97 -7.97 11.43
C ASP A 14 -7.46 -8.26 11.38
N THR A 15 -6.77 -7.61 10.44
CA THR A 15 -5.32 -7.75 10.25
C THR A 15 -4.56 -6.50 10.67
N ASP A 16 -3.27 -6.63 10.98
CA ASP A 16 -2.37 -5.48 11.14
C ASP A 16 -2.17 -4.85 9.76
N LEU A 17 -2.80 -3.69 9.54
CA LEU A 17 -2.83 -3.03 8.25
C LEU A 17 -1.44 -2.53 7.83
N GLY A 18 -0.57 -2.22 8.81
CA GLY A 18 0.80 -1.78 8.53
C GLY A 18 1.69 -2.93 8.07
N VAL A 19 1.55 -4.09 8.70
CA VAL A 19 2.25 -5.33 8.31
C VAL A 19 1.76 -5.80 6.94
N PHE A 20 0.44 -5.93 6.76
CA PHE A 20 -0.15 -6.35 5.50
C PHE A 20 0.23 -5.40 4.35
N ALA A 21 0.16 -4.08 4.57
CA ALA A 21 0.58 -3.12 3.56
C ALA A 21 2.08 -3.24 3.22
N TYR A 22 2.96 -3.48 4.20
CA TYR A 22 4.39 -3.71 3.92
C TYR A 22 4.59 -5.01 3.12
N GLU A 23 3.88 -6.09 3.48
CA GLU A 23 3.91 -7.37 2.75
C GLU A 23 3.50 -7.23 1.29
N LEU A 24 2.51 -6.39 0.96
CA LEU A 24 2.20 -6.09 -0.44
C LEU A 24 3.42 -5.54 -1.21
N HIS A 25 4.30 -4.77 -0.58
CA HIS A 25 5.48 -4.21 -1.25
C HIS A 25 6.60 -5.23 -1.52
N ILE A 26 6.52 -6.41 -0.89
CA ILE A 26 7.57 -7.45 -0.96
C ILE A 26 7.06 -8.79 -1.50
N LEU A 27 5.79 -9.11 -1.33
CA LEU A 27 5.22 -10.39 -1.71
C LEU A 27 4.34 -10.27 -2.96
N ALA A 28 3.81 -9.09 -3.30
CA ALA A 28 3.01 -8.88 -4.51
C ALA A 28 3.79 -8.25 -5.67
N GLY A 29 5.08 -7.96 -5.49
CA GLY A 29 5.93 -7.29 -6.45
C GLY A 29 7.14 -6.64 -5.80
N ASP A 30 7.93 -5.89 -6.58
CA ASP A 30 9.02 -5.05 -6.07
C ASP A 30 8.57 -3.59 -6.00
N PHE A 31 7.96 -3.22 -4.87
CA PHE A 31 7.47 -1.87 -4.61
C PHE A 31 8.18 -1.21 -3.42
N LEU A 32 9.36 -1.71 -3.04
CA LEU A 32 10.09 -1.21 -1.86
C LEU A 32 10.35 0.29 -1.91
N ARG A 33 10.49 0.88 -3.11
CA ARG A 33 10.71 2.31 -3.30
C ARG A 33 9.56 3.16 -2.75
N GLU A 34 8.33 2.69 -2.88
CA GLU A 34 7.12 3.39 -2.45
C GLU A 34 6.71 3.05 -1.00
N SER A 35 7.29 1.99 -0.40
CA SER A 35 6.91 1.49 0.93
C SER A 35 6.95 2.57 2.03
N GLU A 36 8.04 3.33 2.13
CA GLU A 36 8.19 4.35 3.18
C GLU A 36 7.10 5.44 3.07
N PHE A 37 6.83 5.92 1.86
CA PHE A 37 5.77 6.90 1.61
C PHE A 37 4.38 6.32 1.92
N ASN A 38 4.09 5.12 1.43
CA ASN A 38 2.78 4.49 1.57
C ASN A 38 2.46 4.18 3.05
N LEU A 39 3.42 3.63 3.79
CA LEU A 39 3.21 3.28 5.20
C LEU A 39 3.20 4.51 6.10
N HIS A 40 4.00 5.54 5.80
CA HIS A 40 3.85 6.82 6.49
C HIS A 40 2.46 7.42 6.24
N THR A 41 1.99 7.39 4.99
CA THR A 41 0.65 7.89 4.64
C THR A 41 -0.44 7.14 5.39
N LEU A 42 -0.37 5.80 5.45
CA LEU A 42 -1.28 4.97 6.24
C LEU A 42 -1.20 5.30 7.74
N ALA A 43 0.00 5.49 8.29
CA ALA A 43 0.21 5.81 9.70
C ALA A 43 -0.41 7.16 10.07
N THR A 44 -0.23 8.18 9.23
CA THR A 44 -0.69 9.56 9.46
C THR A 44 -2.07 9.87 8.89
N ASN A 45 -2.74 8.91 8.25
CA ASN A 45 -4.05 9.14 7.69
C ASN A 45 -5.03 9.57 8.79
N THR A 46 -5.75 10.66 8.54
CA THR A 46 -6.75 11.20 9.46
C THR A 46 -8.08 10.47 9.34
N GLY A 47 -8.37 9.92 8.16
CA GLY A 47 -9.56 9.09 7.93
C GLY A 47 -9.32 7.62 8.33
N PRO A 48 -10.40 6.85 8.57
CA PRO A 48 -10.29 5.41 8.78
C PRO A 48 -9.92 4.67 7.49
N ASP A 49 -10.17 5.28 6.33
CA ASP A 49 -10.12 4.62 5.03
C ASP A 49 -8.93 5.07 4.18
N SER A 50 -8.18 4.10 3.66
CA SER A 50 -7.11 4.32 2.69
C SER A 50 -7.30 3.43 1.47
N ILE A 51 -6.83 3.86 0.31
CA ILE A 51 -6.79 3.06 -0.92
C ILE A 51 -5.36 2.98 -1.40
N ALA A 52 -4.91 1.76 -1.73
CA ALA A 52 -3.73 1.55 -2.53
C ALA A 52 -4.08 1.10 -3.95
N VAL A 53 -3.48 1.74 -4.95
CA VAL A 53 -3.52 1.31 -6.35
C VAL A 53 -2.19 0.63 -6.66
N MET A 54 -2.25 -0.65 -7.01
CA MET A 54 -1.10 -1.47 -7.38
C MET A 54 -1.09 -1.66 -8.89
N GLY A 55 -0.11 -1.06 -9.56
CA GLY A 55 0.19 -1.29 -10.97
C GLY A 55 1.33 -2.29 -11.16
N LYS A 56 1.90 -2.34 -12.37
CA LYS A 56 2.98 -3.28 -12.69
C LYS A 56 4.29 -3.04 -11.93
N LYS A 57 4.62 -1.77 -11.67
CA LYS A 57 5.93 -1.36 -11.13
C LYS A 57 5.85 -0.37 -9.97
N HIS A 58 4.64 0.09 -9.66
CA HIS A 58 4.42 1.12 -8.66
C HIS A 58 3.17 0.75 -7.89
N MET A 59 3.21 1.02 -6.59
CA MET A 59 2.05 0.98 -5.72
C MET A 59 1.93 2.32 -5.00
N TRP A 60 0.74 2.90 -5.00
CA TRP A 60 0.49 4.20 -4.38
C TRP A 60 -0.68 4.11 -3.41
N LEU A 61 -0.43 4.42 -2.14
CA LEU A 61 -1.41 4.41 -1.06
C LEU A 61 -1.70 5.85 -0.62
N SER A 62 -2.98 6.19 -0.51
CA SER A 62 -3.42 7.49 0.00
C SER A 62 -4.78 7.39 0.68
N ASP A 63 -5.21 8.47 1.36
CA ASP A 63 -6.57 8.62 1.86
C ASP A 63 -7.60 8.29 0.76
N ALA A 64 -8.59 7.47 1.09
CA ALA A 64 -9.57 6.96 0.13
C ALA A 64 -10.34 8.08 -0.60
N LEU A 65 -10.61 9.21 0.06
CA LEU A 65 -11.31 10.34 -0.56
C LEU A 65 -10.55 10.92 -1.75
N LEU A 66 -9.22 10.84 -1.72
CA LEU A 66 -8.37 11.33 -2.81
C LEU A 66 -8.49 10.48 -4.08
N ALA A 67 -9.03 9.26 -4.01
CA ALA A 67 -9.36 8.47 -5.21
C ALA A 67 -10.49 9.08 -6.02
N TYR A 68 -11.35 9.91 -5.41
CA TYR A 68 -12.53 10.50 -6.03
C TYR A 68 -12.32 11.96 -6.45
N CYS A 69 -11.16 12.54 -6.19
CA CYS A 69 -10.83 13.91 -6.53
C CYS A 69 -9.94 13.96 -7.79
N PRO A 70 -10.39 14.45 -8.97
CA PRO A 70 -9.61 14.48 -10.21
C PRO A 70 -8.25 15.18 -10.11
N SER A 71 -8.14 16.10 -9.16
CA SER A 71 -6.93 16.86 -8.89
C SER A 71 -5.87 16.06 -8.11
N ALA A 72 -6.27 14.99 -7.44
CA ALA A 72 -5.42 14.21 -6.56
C ALA A 72 -4.63 13.15 -7.32
N GLU A 73 -3.44 12.83 -6.82
CA GLU A 73 -2.57 11.83 -7.43
C GLU A 73 -3.21 10.44 -7.45
N LEU A 74 -3.91 10.07 -6.37
CA LEU A 74 -4.57 8.76 -6.28
C LEU A 74 -5.66 8.57 -7.36
N TYR A 75 -6.46 9.61 -7.64
CA TYR A 75 -7.40 9.58 -8.77
C TYR A 75 -6.67 9.38 -10.09
N ARG A 76 -5.59 10.14 -10.35
CA ARG A 76 -4.80 10.00 -11.59
C ARG A 76 -4.22 8.59 -11.72
N MET A 77 -3.67 8.05 -10.65
CA MET A 77 -3.15 6.69 -10.61
C MET A 77 -4.25 5.67 -10.90
N ALA A 78 -5.42 5.80 -10.26
CA ALA A 78 -6.56 4.94 -10.52
C ALA A 78 -7.01 5.06 -11.98
N ALA A 79 -7.16 6.26 -12.54
CA ALA A 79 -7.66 6.47 -13.90
C ALA A 79 -6.66 6.06 -15.01
N MET A 80 -5.36 6.30 -14.84
CA MET A 80 -4.35 6.19 -15.90
C MET A 80 -3.57 4.87 -15.90
N THR A 81 -3.73 3.99 -14.91
CA THR A 81 -2.97 2.74 -14.84
C THR A 81 -3.47 1.69 -15.85
N GLU A 82 -2.90 1.64 -17.04
CA GLU A 82 -3.34 0.72 -18.11
C GLU A 82 -2.90 -0.75 -17.95
N TYR A 83 -2.34 -1.14 -16.80
CA TYR A 83 -1.90 -2.51 -16.56
C TYR A 83 -3.11 -3.43 -16.31
N PRO A 84 -3.36 -4.49 -17.13
CA PRO A 84 -4.57 -5.30 -17.01
C PRO A 84 -4.71 -6.05 -15.68
N ALA A 85 -3.60 -6.45 -15.05
CA ALA A 85 -3.61 -7.10 -13.74
C ALA A 85 -3.47 -6.09 -12.58
N ALA A 86 -3.74 -4.80 -12.82
CA ALA A 86 -3.72 -3.79 -11.76
C ALA A 86 -4.82 -4.05 -10.74
N ARG A 87 -4.47 -3.81 -9.47
CA ARG A 87 -5.35 -4.09 -8.32
C ARG A 87 -5.59 -2.85 -7.50
N ALA A 88 -6.72 -2.83 -6.82
CA ALA A 88 -7.03 -1.90 -5.76
C ALA A 88 -7.12 -2.63 -4.42
N PHE A 89 -6.50 -2.06 -3.40
CA PHE A 89 -6.61 -2.50 -2.02
C PHE A 89 -7.27 -1.40 -1.20
N LEU A 90 -8.40 -1.68 -0.59
CA LEU A 90 -9.14 -0.75 0.26
C LEU A 90 -8.91 -1.16 1.71
N PHE A 91 -8.28 -0.28 2.48
CA PHE A 91 -7.97 -0.47 3.88
C PHE A 91 -8.99 0.27 4.73
N HIS A 92 -9.59 -0.41 5.70
CA HIS A 92 -10.46 0.20 6.70
C HIS A 92 -9.87 -0.01 8.09
N THR A 93 -9.44 1.07 8.73
CA THR A 93 -8.88 1.07 10.08
C THR A 93 -10.01 1.10 11.10
N GLU A 94 -10.20 -0.01 11.82
CA GLU A 94 -11.20 -0.12 12.87
C GLU A 94 -10.66 0.34 14.23
N ARG A 95 -9.40 0.01 14.53
CA ARG A 95 -8.76 0.35 15.80
C ARG A 95 -7.26 0.54 15.67
N ARG A 96 -6.66 1.10 16.74
CA ARG A 96 -5.21 1.18 16.90
C ARG A 96 -4.79 0.58 18.23
N GLU A 97 -3.85 -0.36 18.19
CA GLU A 97 -3.27 -0.99 19.37
C GLU A 97 -1.77 -0.70 19.39
N ASP A 98 -1.28 -0.05 20.46
CA ASP A 98 0.14 0.31 20.59
C ASP A 98 0.73 1.07 19.38
N GLY A 99 -0.10 1.86 18.67
CA GLY A 99 0.27 2.61 17.47
C GLY A 99 0.07 1.86 16.14
N ARG A 100 -0.20 0.55 16.17
CA ARG A 100 -0.49 -0.28 15.00
C ARG A 100 -1.95 -0.16 14.58
N PRO A 101 -2.25 0.13 13.30
CA PRO A 101 -3.62 0.11 12.80
C PRO A 101 -4.09 -1.33 12.52
N TYR A 102 -5.26 -1.67 13.01
CA TYR A 102 -5.93 -2.95 12.76
C TYR A 102 -7.29 -2.72 12.10
N GLY A 103 -7.65 -3.63 11.20
CA GLY A 103 -8.98 -3.64 10.58
C GLY A 103 -9.02 -4.51 9.34
N ASP A 104 -9.82 -4.11 8.37
CA ASP A 104 -10.15 -4.94 7.21
C ASP A 104 -9.47 -4.45 5.94
N VAL A 105 -9.18 -5.38 5.03
CA VAL A 105 -8.68 -5.09 3.69
C VAL A 105 -9.54 -5.77 2.65
N LEU A 106 -9.99 -5.01 1.64
CA LEU A 106 -10.59 -5.55 0.43
C LEU A 106 -9.59 -5.48 -0.73
N MET A 107 -9.42 -6.57 -1.46
CA MET A 107 -8.70 -6.59 -2.74
C MET A 107 -9.69 -6.79 -3.89
N MET A 108 -9.55 -6.00 -4.95
CA MET A 108 -10.34 -6.12 -6.18
C MET A 108 -9.53 -5.70 -7.41
N ASP A 109 -10.06 -6.00 -8.59
CA ASP A 109 -9.51 -5.47 -9.85
C ASP A 109 -9.67 -3.95 -9.89
N LEU A 110 -8.66 -3.25 -10.42
CA LEU A 110 -8.67 -1.79 -10.47
C LEU A 110 -9.85 -1.24 -11.28
N ASP A 111 -10.33 -1.97 -12.29
CA ASP A 111 -11.49 -1.58 -13.10
C ASP A 111 -12.78 -1.54 -12.28
N THR A 112 -12.93 -2.39 -11.25
CA THR A 112 -14.08 -2.34 -10.34
C THR A 112 -14.07 -1.03 -9.56
N LEU A 113 -12.91 -0.62 -9.05
CA LEU A 113 -12.76 0.66 -8.36
C LEU A 113 -12.97 1.84 -9.32
N ARG A 114 -12.45 1.78 -10.55
CA ARG A 114 -12.64 2.84 -11.56
C ARG A 114 -14.11 3.12 -11.85
N GLN A 115 -14.90 2.07 -12.08
CA GLN A 115 -16.33 2.23 -12.34
C GLN A 115 -17.06 2.92 -11.18
N ASP A 116 -16.61 2.68 -9.94
CA ASP A 116 -17.14 3.36 -8.77
C ASP A 116 -16.68 4.83 -8.71
N ILE A 117 -15.39 5.09 -8.95
CA ILE A 117 -14.82 6.45 -9.01
C ILE A 117 -15.55 7.28 -10.08
N GLU A 118 -15.67 6.79 -11.31
CA GLU A 118 -16.30 7.50 -12.43
C GLU A 118 -17.73 7.95 -12.13
N ARG A 119 -18.50 7.14 -11.39
CA ARG A 119 -19.88 7.44 -11.00
C ARG A 119 -19.98 8.44 -9.85
N ASN A 120 -18.89 8.63 -9.10
CA ASN A 120 -18.86 9.34 -7.83
C ASN A 120 -17.76 10.41 -7.76
N THR A 121 -17.20 10.82 -8.90
CA THR A 121 -16.14 11.83 -9.00
C THR A 121 -16.54 13.17 -8.39
N LEU A 122 -15.64 13.78 -7.62
CA LEU A 122 -15.80 15.06 -6.94
C LEU A 122 -15.18 16.19 -7.73
N TYR A 123 -16.03 17.11 -8.18
CA TYR A 123 -15.57 18.31 -8.85
C TYR A 123 -15.40 19.45 -7.82
N PRO A 124 -14.23 20.11 -7.81
CA PRO A 124 -14.02 21.26 -6.94
C PRO A 124 -14.91 22.42 -7.39
N TYR A 125 -15.42 23.20 -6.43
CA TYR A 125 -16.20 24.41 -6.74
C TYR A 125 -15.30 25.62 -7.03
N GLY A 126 -14.04 25.57 -6.58
CA GLY A 126 -13.11 26.69 -6.71
C GLY A 126 -11.69 26.35 -6.31
N VAL A 127 -10.85 27.38 -6.26
CA VAL A 127 -9.43 27.30 -5.91
C VAL A 127 -9.08 28.41 -4.93
N SER A 128 -8.45 28.05 -3.83
CA SER A 128 -7.80 28.97 -2.91
C SER A 128 -6.37 29.21 -3.39
N MET A 129 -5.96 30.47 -3.49
CA MET A 129 -4.69 30.92 -4.03
C MET A 129 -3.97 31.79 -3.02
N GLU A 130 -2.67 31.58 -2.86
CA GLU A 130 -1.76 32.45 -2.10
C GLU A 130 -0.72 33.02 -3.06
N TYR A 131 -0.65 34.35 -3.13
CA TYR A 131 0.34 35.08 -3.92
C TYR A 131 1.67 35.20 -3.15
N ARG A 132 2.76 35.51 -3.85
CA ARG A 132 4.11 35.60 -3.24
C ARG A 132 4.25 36.72 -2.21
N ASP A 133 3.40 37.74 -2.30
CA ASP A 133 3.29 38.82 -1.31
C ASP A 133 2.49 38.42 -0.06
N GLY A 134 1.94 37.19 -0.03
CA GLY A 134 1.12 36.66 1.05
C GLY A 134 -0.38 36.95 0.91
N THR A 135 -0.81 37.66 -0.15
CA THR A 135 -2.23 37.90 -0.42
C THR A 135 -2.94 36.58 -0.67
N LYS A 136 -4.12 36.39 -0.06
CA LYS A 136 -4.97 35.20 -0.27
C LYS A 136 -6.22 35.58 -1.05
N ALA A 137 -6.57 34.75 -2.02
CA ALA A 137 -7.78 34.92 -2.82
C ALA A 137 -8.43 33.56 -3.08
N GLU A 138 -9.71 33.61 -3.45
CA GLU A 138 -10.42 32.44 -3.96
C GLU A 138 -10.98 32.76 -5.35
N ALA A 139 -10.99 31.77 -6.23
CA ALA A 139 -11.58 31.85 -7.55
C ALA A 139 -12.53 30.67 -7.75
N ALA A 140 -13.62 30.90 -8.48
CA ALA A 140 -14.45 29.83 -9.01
C ALA A 140 -13.64 28.97 -9.99
N ILE A 141 -14.03 27.70 -10.16
CA ILE A 141 -13.28 26.74 -10.97
C ILE A 141 -13.15 27.19 -12.43
N GLU A 142 -14.19 27.81 -12.99
CA GLU A 142 -14.21 28.32 -14.37
C GLU A 142 -13.20 29.46 -14.55
N LYS A 143 -13.06 30.31 -13.51
CA LYS A 143 -12.05 31.36 -13.49
C LYS A 143 -10.64 30.77 -13.39
N TRP A 144 -10.44 29.76 -12.56
CA TRP A 144 -9.15 29.07 -12.49
C TRP A 144 -8.76 28.39 -13.81
N GLU A 145 -9.70 27.74 -14.47
CA GLU A 145 -9.46 27.05 -15.75
C GLU A 145 -9.07 28.03 -16.86
N SER A 146 -9.68 29.21 -16.88
CA SER A 146 -9.39 30.29 -17.85
C SER A 146 -8.12 31.08 -17.56
N MET A 147 -7.50 30.94 -16.38
CA MET A 147 -6.23 31.59 -16.08
C MET A 147 -5.07 30.98 -16.89
N GLU A 148 -4.20 31.84 -17.37
CA GLU A 148 -2.98 31.47 -18.09
C GLU A 148 -1.98 30.74 -17.18
N LEU A 149 -1.14 29.89 -17.77
CA LEU A 149 -0.12 29.14 -17.01
C LEU A 149 0.82 30.07 -16.25
N CYS A 150 1.21 31.21 -16.83
CA CYS A 150 2.08 32.17 -16.18
C CYS A 150 1.44 32.82 -14.93
N GLU A 151 0.11 32.98 -14.91
CA GLU A 151 -0.62 33.49 -13.75
C GLU A 151 -0.64 32.45 -12.62
N LYS A 152 -0.79 31.17 -12.96
CA LYS A 152 -0.74 30.05 -12.02
C LYS A 152 0.65 29.86 -11.43
N ASP A 153 1.70 29.95 -12.26
CA ASP A 153 3.11 29.83 -11.85
C ASP A 153 3.60 31.01 -10.98
N ALA A 154 2.93 32.16 -11.09
CA ALA A 154 3.21 33.32 -10.25
C ALA A 154 2.75 33.12 -8.80
N LEU A 155 1.83 32.20 -8.54
CA LEU A 155 1.33 31.90 -7.20
C LEU A 155 2.42 31.26 -6.33
N LYS A 156 2.34 31.51 -5.03
CA LYS A 156 3.19 30.84 -4.04
C LYS A 156 2.67 29.43 -3.77
N THR A 157 1.37 29.30 -3.52
CA THR A 157 0.67 28.03 -3.35
C THR A 157 -0.77 28.18 -3.82
N TRP A 158 -1.41 27.07 -4.13
CA TRP A 158 -2.85 27.03 -4.40
C TRP A 158 -3.38 25.64 -4.05
N ARG A 159 -4.69 25.54 -3.80
CA ARG A 159 -5.39 24.28 -3.54
C ARG A 159 -6.83 24.33 -4.02
N TYR A 160 -7.33 23.21 -4.51
CA TYR A 160 -8.74 23.06 -4.84
C TYR A 160 -9.60 23.12 -3.58
N LEU A 161 -10.79 23.69 -3.74
CA LEU A 161 -11.80 23.80 -2.70
C LEU A 161 -12.98 22.88 -3.04
N TYR A 162 -13.38 22.10 -2.05
CA TYR A 162 -14.50 21.16 -2.11
C TYR A 162 -15.52 21.56 -1.05
N ALA A 163 -16.81 21.41 -1.35
CA ALA A 163 -17.85 21.79 -0.40
C ALA A 163 -17.78 20.85 0.83
N PRO A 164 -17.69 21.37 2.07
CA PRO A 164 -17.59 20.54 3.27
C PRO A 164 -18.77 19.58 3.45
N GLU A 165 -19.97 19.98 3.02
CA GLU A 165 -21.18 19.16 3.05
C GLU A 165 -21.03 17.94 2.13
N GLN A 166 -20.41 18.13 0.97
CA GLN A 166 -20.07 17.04 0.06
C GLN A 166 -19.08 16.10 0.74
N VAL A 167 -17.97 16.61 1.30
CA VAL A 167 -16.93 15.77 1.94
C VAL A 167 -17.52 14.83 3.01
N THR A 168 -18.44 15.33 3.84
CA THR A 168 -19.09 14.53 4.89
C THR A 168 -20.04 13.48 4.30
N GLU A 169 -20.85 13.86 3.30
CA GLU A 169 -21.71 12.91 2.58
C GLU A 169 -20.88 11.81 1.91
N TRP A 170 -19.67 12.12 1.44
CA TRP A 170 -18.79 11.17 0.76
C TRP A 170 -18.10 10.21 1.70
N GLN A 171 -17.68 10.64 2.89
CA GLN A 171 -17.21 9.72 3.92
C GLN A 171 -18.28 8.68 4.26
N TYR A 172 -19.55 9.12 4.36
CA TYR A 172 -20.68 8.22 4.56
C TYR A 172 -20.92 7.30 3.36
N ARG A 173 -20.86 7.83 2.13
CA ARG A 173 -21.01 7.03 0.90
C ARG A 173 -19.92 5.99 0.75
N TYR A 174 -18.65 6.34 0.94
CA TYR A 174 -17.54 5.41 0.87
C TYR A 174 -17.68 4.32 1.94
N SER A 175 -17.98 4.69 3.19
CA SER A 175 -18.21 3.70 4.26
C SER A 175 -19.35 2.73 3.93
N ASN A 176 -20.46 3.22 3.37
CA ASN A 176 -21.54 2.36 2.89
C ASN A 176 -21.07 1.46 1.75
N ARG A 177 -20.28 1.99 0.82
CA ARG A 177 -19.77 1.24 -0.34
C ARG A 177 -18.80 0.15 0.08
N PHE A 178 -17.88 0.45 1.00
CA PHE A 178 -16.99 -0.52 1.61
C PHE A 178 -17.79 -1.65 2.27
N SER A 179 -18.83 -1.31 3.03
CA SER A 179 -19.71 -2.30 3.67
C SER A 179 -20.43 -3.19 2.64
N GLN A 180 -20.96 -2.60 1.55
CA GLN A 180 -21.59 -3.36 0.47
C GLN A 180 -20.61 -4.31 -0.24
N TRP A 181 -19.37 -3.87 -0.48
CA TRP A 181 -18.35 -4.74 -1.07
C TRP A 181 -17.91 -5.83 -0.12
N LYS A 182 -17.80 -5.53 1.18
CA LYS A 182 -17.51 -6.50 2.24
C LYS A 182 -18.57 -7.60 2.31
N GLU A 183 -19.84 -7.29 2.08
CA GLU A 183 -20.93 -8.29 1.99
C GLU A 183 -20.84 -9.21 0.77
N GLN A 184 -20.23 -8.73 -0.32
CA GLN A 184 -20.06 -9.48 -1.58
C GLN A 184 -18.71 -10.22 -1.65
N ALA A 185 -17.80 -9.96 -0.72
CA ALA A 185 -16.43 -10.43 -0.79
C ALA A 185 -16.27 -11.88 -0.32
N PHE A 186 -15.32 -12.58 -0.94
CA PHE A 186 -14.84 -13.88 -0.50
C PHE A 186 -13.83 -13.68 0.64
N SER A 187 -14.05 -14.33 1.77
CA SER A 187 -13.15 -14.24 2.92
C SER A 187 -11.87 -15.04 2.68
N TYR A 188 -10.73 -14.44 3.01
CA TYR A 188 -9.39 -15.02 2.94
C TYR A 188 -8.66 -14.84 4.26
N MET A 189 -7.78 -15.77 4.60
CA MET A 189 -6.73 -15.47 5.58
C MET A 189 -5.69 -14.55 4.92
N PRO A 190 -5.01 -13.67 5.67
CA PRO A 190 -3.95 -12.82 5.12
C PRO A 190 -2.93 -13.63 4.32
N GLN A 191 -2.46 -14.75 4.88
CA GLN A 191 -1.45 -15.62 4.29
C GLN A 191 -1.90 -16.24 2.96
N ASP A 192 -3.16 -16.66 2.86
CA ASP A 192 -3.69 -17.24 1.61
C ASP A 192 -3.71 -16.22 0.48
N LEU A 193 -3.97 -14.95 0.81
CA LEU A 193 -3.97 -13.86 -0.15
C LEU A 193 -2.54 -13.45 -0.55
N GLU A 194 -1.64 -13.40 0.43
CA GLU A 194 -0.21 -13.14 0.23
C GLU A 194 0.45 -14.22 -0.64
N GLU A 195 0.17 -15.50 -0.38
CA GLU A 195 0.64 -16.63 -1.19
C GLU A 195 0.16 -16.50 -2.63
N ARG A 196 -1.15 -16.23 -2.83
CA ARG A 196 -1.72 -16.01 -4.17
C ARG A 196 -1.00 -14.87 -4.91
N LEU A 197 -0.81 -13.73 -4.24
CA LEU A 197 -0.10 -12.58 -4.79
C LEU A 197 1.35 -12.94 -5.14
N ASN A 198 1.99 -13.75 -4.31
CA ASN A 198 3.38 -14.15 -4.52
C ASN A 198 3.56 -15.16 -5.64
N VAL A 199 2.64 -16.10 -5.81
CA VAL A 199 2.67 -17.04 -6.95
C VAL A 199 2.68 -16.24 -8.26
N GLU A 200 1.83 -15.23 -8.40
CA GLU A 200 1.80 -14.38 -9.59
C GLU A 200 3.10 -13.58 -9.76
N TYR A 201 3.65 -13.06 -8.66
CA TYR A 201 4.95 -12.38 -8.68
C TYR A 201 6.10 -13.34 -9.05
N MET A 202 6.06 -14.58 -8.58
CA MET A 202 7.03 -15.64 -8.89
C MET A 202 6.95 -16.05 -10.35
N GLU A 203 5.76 -16.19 -10.93
CA GLU A 203 5.55 -16.54 -12.33
C GLU A 203 6.17 -15.52 -13.30
N GLU A 204 6.32 -14.26 -12.89
CA GLU A 204 7.04 -13.24 -13.67
C GLU A 204 8.58 -13.40 -13.62
N ALA A 205 9.13 -14.35 -12.86
CA ALA A 205 10.56 -14.57 -12.75
C ALA A 205 11.16 -15.22 -14.01
N GLN A 206 12.45 -14.98 -14.26
CA GLN A 206 13.20 -15.64 -15.32
C GLN A 206 13.33 -17.15 -15.08
N ASN A 207 13.50 -17.56 -13.83
CA ASN A 207 13.61 -18.97 -13.43
C ASN A 207 12.67 -19.22 -12.24
N PRO A 208 11.35 -19.31 -12.47
CA PRO A 208 10.37 -19.42 -11.40
C PRO A 208 10.50 -20.74 -10.64
N ASP A 209 10.26 -20.69 -9.33
CA ASP A 209 10.08 -21.86 -8.47
C ASP A 209 8.86 -21.61 -7.58
N THR A 210 7.71 -22.19 -7.95
CA THR A 210 6.43 -21.94 -7.28
C THR A 210 6.31 -22.57 -5.90
N ASP A 211 7.29 -23.37 -5.48
CA ASP A 211 7.37 -23.90 -4.11
C ASP A 211 8.05 -22.91 -3.15
N MET A 212 8.49 -21.75 -3.65
CA MET A 212 9.18 -20.70 -2.90
C MET A 212 8.47 -19.35 -3.00
N TYR A 213 8.81 -18.45 -2.07
CA TYR A 213 8.30 -17.08 -2.05
C TYR A 213 9.31 -16.13 -2.68
N ARG A 214 8.96 -15.50 -3.80
CA ARG A 214 9.81 -14.48 -4.44
C ARG A 214 9.87 -13.24 -3.57
N ILE A 215 11.06 -12.65 -3.42
CA ILE A 215 11.29 -11.42 -2.66
C ILE A 215 12.13 -10.40 -3.45
N PRO A 216 11.94 -9.09 -3.20
CA PRO A 216 12.76 -8.05 -3.80
C PRO A 216 14.23 -8.14 -3.43
N LEU A 217 15.09 -7.59 -4.29
CA LEU A 217 16.52 -7.52 -4.07
C LEU A 217 16.88 -6.78 -2.77
N GLY A 218 16.14 -5.71 -2.44
CA GLY A 218 16.33 -4.97 -1.18
C GLY A 218 16.05 -5.82 0.05
N THR A 219 14.95 -6.58 0.02
CA THR A 219 14.55 -7.53 1.07
C THR A 219 15.58 -8.64 1.22
N ALA A 220 16.01 -9.25 0.11
CA ALA A 220 17.03 -10.29 0.08
C ALA A 220 18.35 -9.84 0.74
N LYS A 221 18.82 -8.63 0.41
CA LYS A 221 20.01 -8.04 1.04
C LYS A 221 19.85 -7.91 2.56
N GLN A 222 18.72 -7.34 2.99
CA GLN A 222 18.49 -7.10 4.40
C GLN A 222 18.36 -8.41 5.19
N MET A 223 17.66 -9.40 4.65
CA MET A 223 17.58 -10.73 5.25
C MET A 223 18.96 -11.37 5.43
N LEU A 224 19.83 -11.31 4.42
CA LEU A 224 21.20 -11.84 4.55
C LEU A 224 22.03 -11.10 5.61
N LEU A 225 21.89 -9.77 5.72
CA LEU A 225 22.54 -8.99 6.77
C LEU A 225 22.05 -9.39 8.18
N ASP A 226 20.77 -9.75 8.29
CA ASP A 226 20.15 -10.22 9.53
C ASP A 226 20.46 -11.71 9.82
N GLY A 227 21.23 -12.38 8.96
CA GLY A 227 21.55 -13.81 9.07
C GLY A 227 20.42 -14.74 8.64
N GLY A 228 19.41 -14.20 7.96
CA GLY A 228 18.30 -14.95 7.37
C GLY A 228 18.71 -15.68 6.09
N PRO A 229 18.07 -16.83 5.80
CA PRO A 229 18.31 -17.59 4.58
C PRO A 229 17.65 -16.92 3.37
N VAL A 230 18.37 -16.90 2.26
CA VAL A 230 17.91 -16.36 0.97
C VAL A 230 18.43 -17.26 -0.13
N TYR A 231 17.61 -17.47 -1.14
CA TYR A 231 17.90 -18.29 -2.30
C TYR A 231 17.91 -17.42 -3.55
N ARG A 232 18.80 -17.73 -4.48
CA ARG A 232 18.87 -17.10 -5.80
C ARG A 232 18.27 -18.04 -6.84
N LEU A 233 17.40 -17.52 -7.68
CA LEU A 233 16.70 -18.28 -8.69
C LEU A 233 17.56 -18.45 -9.96
N PHE A 234 18.08 -19.67 -10.16
CA PHE A 234 18.89 -20.02 -11.32
C PHE A 234 18.18 -21.00 -12.26
N PRO A 235 18.61 -21.11 -13.53
CA PRO A 235 18.05 -22.10 -14.46
C PRO A 235 18.20 -23.56 -14.00
N GLY A 236 19.19 -23.84 -13.16
CA GLY A 236 19.44 -25.18 -12.59
C GLY A 236 18.71 -25.47 -11.28
N GLY A 237 17.86 -24.54 -10.82
CA GLY A 237 17.18 -24.58 -9.53
C GLY A 237 17.69 -23.53 -8.54
N PRO A 238 16.95 -23.28 -7.45
CA PRO A 238 17.31 -22.28 -6.45
C PRO A 238 18.60 -22.66 -5.71
N GLU A 239 19.51 -21.70 -5.53
CA GLU A 239 20.75 -21.87 -4.77
C GLU A 239 20.76 -20.99 -3.52
N LYS A 240 21.05 -21.60 -2.37
CA LYS A 240 21.14 -20.88 -1.09
C LYS A 240 22.37 -19.98 -1.06
N LEU A 241 22.16 -18.71 -0.73
CA LEU A 241 23.22 -17.72 -0.60
C LEU A 241 23.86 -17.76 0.79
N LEU A 242 25.18 -17.51 0.83
CA LEU A 242 25.91 -17.30 2.07
C LEU A 242 25.71 -15.85 2.58
N PRO A 243 25.70 -15.60 3.90
CA PRO A 243 25.54 -14.24 4.45
C PRO A 243 26.54 -13.22 3.91
N ILE A 244 27.78 -13.64 3.61
CA ILE A 244 28.79 -12.77 3.02
C ILE A 244 28.37 -12.17 1.68
N ALA A 245 27.44 -12.81 0.94
CA ALA A 245 26.90 -12.28 -0.31
C ALA A 245 26.19 -10.93 -0.13
N ALA A 246 25.72 -10.59 1.06
CA ALA A 246 25.14 -9.27 1.38
C ALA A 246 26.08 -8.10 1.03
N VAL A 247 27.39 -8.29 1.18
CA VAL A 247 28.40 -7.23 1.09
C VAL A 247 29.35 -7.39 -0.12
N THR A 248 29.07 -8.34 -1.02
CA THR A 248 29.88 -8.58 -2.23
C THR A 248 29.21 -8.07 -3.50
N GLY A 249 29.90 -8.18 -4.64
CA GLY A 249 29.42 -7.73 -5.96
C GLY A 249 28.32 -8.58 -6.60
N LEU A 250 27.81 -9.61 -5.91
CA LEU A 250 26.83 -10.57 -6.44
C LEU A 250 25.54 -9.90 -6.96
N TRP A 251 25.19 -8.74 -6.42
CA TRP A 251 24.03 -7.92 -6.81
C TRP A 251 24.14 -7.29 -8.20
N TYR A 252 25.32 -7.33 -8.81
CA TYR A 252 25.59 -6.77 -10.13
C TYR A 252 25.75 -7.85 -11.22
N GLU A 253 25.59 -9.13 -10.86
CA GLU A 253 25.71 -10.27 -11.78
C GLU A 253 24.36 -10.60 -12.49
N ASN A 254 24.37 -11.59 -13.38
CA ASN A 254 23.17 -12.12 -14.06
C ASN A 254 22.27 -12.89 -13.08
N TYR A 255 20.96 -13.03 -13.30
CA TYR A 255 20.03 -13.74 -12.39
C TYR A 255 19.88 -13.04 -11.03
N ARG A 256 19.14 -11.92 -11.01
CA ARG A 256 18.97 -11.05 -9.83
C ARG A 256 17.62 -11.24 -9.14
N GLU A 257 17.13 -12.46 -9.16
CA GLU A 257 15.84 -12.83 -8.60
C GLU A 257 16.07 -13.74 -7.41
N PHE A 258 15.37 -13.46 -6.32
CA PHE A 258 15.62 -14.04 -5.02
C PHE A 258 14.32 -14.55 -4.42
N ALA A 259 14.45 -15.56 -3.57
CA ALA A 259 13.33 -16.19 -2.92
C ALA A 259 13.70 -16.69 -1.51
N VAL A 260 12.67 -17.06 -0.76
CA VAL A 260 12.77 -17.74 0.54
C VAL A 260 11.90 -18.99 0.50
N THR A 261 12.26 -20.04 1.25
CA THR A 261 11.41 -21.22 1.34
C THR A 261 10.28 -20.99 2.34
N PRO A 262 9.19 -21.78 2.27
CA PRO A 262 8.09 -21.69 3.24
C PRO A 262 8.54 -21.86 4.70
N GLU A 263 9.52 -22.73 4.96
CA GLU A 263 10.06 -22.97 6.31
C GLU A 263 10.81 -21.76 6.88
N ASP A 264 11.31 -20.90 6.00
CA ASP A 264 12.15 -19.77 6.30
C ASP A 264 11.36 -18.44 6.41
N LEU A 265 10.05 -18.45 6.15
CA LEU A 265 9.17 -17.27 6.22
C LEU A 265 9.23 -16.57 7.58
N GLY A 266 9.45 -17.31 8.67
CA GLY A 266 9.59 -16.68 9.99
C GLY A 266 10.73 -15.65 10.08
N ALA A 267 11.77 -15.75 9.24
CA ALA A 267 12.81 -14.71 9.13
C ALA A 267 12.31 -13.47 8.39
N LEU A 268 11.50 -13.66 7.35
CA LEU A 268 10.85 -12.60 6.61
C LEU A 268 9.85 -11.84 7.50
N ASP A 269 9.01 -12.55 8.25
CA ASP A 269 8.02 -11.94 9.17
C ASP A 269 8.69 -11.01 10.19
N ARG A 270 9.85 -11.41 10.72
CA ARG A 270 10.62 -10.58 11.66
C ARG A 270 11.15 -9.31 10.99
N LEU A 271 11.62 -9.42 9.75
CA LEU A 271 12.06 -8.28 8.95
C LEU A 271 10.89 -7.33 8.67
N VAL A 272 9.76 -7.86 8.18
CA VAL A 272 8.53 -7.11 7.91
C VAL A 272 8.12 -6.32 9.15
N ARG A 273 7.94 -6.99 10.30
CA ARG A 273 7.54 -6.32 11.55
C ARG A 273 8.51 -5.21 11.95
N ARG A 274 9.82 -5.46 11.84
CA ARG A 274 10.83 -4.45 12.18
C ARG A 274 10.75 -3.23 11.26
N GLU A 275 10.62 -3.43 9.95
CA GLU A 275 10.57 -2.34 8.98
C GLU A 275 9.26 -1.56 9.07
N THR A 276 8.13 -2.24 9.22
CA THR A 276 6.84 -1.62 9.52
C THR A 276 6.94 -0.74 10.76
N ASP A 277 7.49 -1.26 11.86
CA ASP A 277 7.64 -0.48 13.11
C ASP A 277 8.54 0.73 12.94
N ARG A 278 9.67 0.55 12.24
CA ARG A 278 10.61 1.63 11.95
C ARG A 278 9.94 2.74 11.15
N ILE A 279 9.25 2.40 10.06
CA ILE A 279 8.64 3.37 9.14
C ILE A 279 7.46 4.08 9.81
N MET A 280 6.64 3.34 10.55
CA MET A 280 5.46 3.90 11.21
C MET A 280 5.79 4.59 12.55
N GLY A 281 7.05 4.61 12.96
CA GLY A 281 7.49 5.22 14.22
C GLY A 281 6.98 4.51 15.47
N ILE A 282 6.63 3.22 15.36
CA ILE A 282 6.15 2.40 16.47
C ILE A 282 7.35 2.01 17.32
N ARG A 283 7.32 2.35 18.60
CA ARG A 283 8.42 2.02 19.51
C ARG A 283 8.27 0.57 19.98
N PRO A 284 9.35 -0.24 19.93
CA PRO A 284 9.32 -1.57 20.54
C PRO A 284 9.00 -1.45 22.03
N GLN A 285 8.01 -2.21 22.51
CA GLN A 285 7.77 -2.36 23.95
C GLN A 285 8.88 -3.21 24.59
N HIS A 286 10.08 -2.63 24.74
CA HIS A 286 11.02 -3.07 25.76
C HIS A 286 10.49 -2.62 27.12
N ASP A 287 9.53 -3.34 27.72
CA ASP A 287 9.26 -3.40 29.18
C ASP A 287 7.82 -3.90 29.53
N LYS A 288 7.47 -5.13 29.14
CA LYS A 288 6.40 -5.87 29.85
C LYS A 288 6.88 -7.17 30.50
N LEU A 289 8.17 -7.49 30.38
CA LEU A 289 8.80 -8.67 31.00
C LEU A 289 9.52 -8.39 32.32
N GLN A 290 9.72 -7.12 32.72
CA GLN A 290 10.39 -6.79 33.99
C GLN A 290 9.46 -6.67 35.21
N GLU A 291 8.14 -6.54 35.04
CA GLU A 291 7.20 -6.42 36.18
C GLU A 291 6.82 -7.76 36.84
N ARG A 292 7.33 -8.90 36.37
CA ARG A 292 7.17 -10.20 37.05
C ARG A 292 8.49 -10.69 37.64
N ARG A 293 9.08 -9.92 38.55
CA ARG A 293 9.98 -10.49 39.58
C ARG A 293 9.14 -10.77 40.82
N PRO A 294 9.03 -12.02 41.31
CA PRO A 294 8.42 -12.27 42.60
C PRO A 294 9.25 -11.59 43.70
N SER A 295 8.57 -10.85 44.57
CA SER A 295 9.18 -10.26 45.77
C SER A 295 9.87 -11.36 46.59
N PRO A 296 11.09 -11.13 47.10
CA PRO A 296 11.73 -12.09 47.99
C PRO A 296 10.94 -12.17 49.30
N GLU A 297 10.52 -13.38 49.65
CA GLU A 297 9.84 -13.71 50.91
C GLU A 297 10.70 -13.28 52.10
N ARG A 298 10.07 -12.67 53.11
CA ARG A 298 10.64 -12.40 54.44
C ARG A 298 10.19 -13.47 55.42
#